data_AF-A0A2N2HIB5-F1
#
_entry.id   AF-A0A2N2HIB5-F1
#
_cell.length_a   1.000
_cell.length_b   1.000
_cell.length_c   1.000
_cell.angle_alpha   90.00
_cell.angle_beta   90.00
_cell.angle_gamma   90.00
#
_symmetry.space_group_name_H-M   'P 1'
#
loop_
_entity.id
_entity.type
_entity.pdbx_description
1 polymer ?
#
loop_
_entity_poly.entity_id
_entity_poly.type
_entity_poly.pdbx_seq_one_letter_code
_entity_poly.pdbx_strand_id
1 'polypeptide(L)'
;MGIGICVAGARTCAADGSSYGPCEGEITPGVETCATDDDDDCDGEVNEDGTDCACAPGSTSTCYSGPSGTTGVGICASGAQTCNPLGTGYGPCQGEVLPATEDCSTPEDENCDGQTPPCSGIVVDLRADVNRNGTIDLADPTEDTNEQTWDDSRGAIFLANIDDDDASCAKNGTDAQLAACHDASNAVIDGPDDLLDLARLQTVPWPAAPDAAKATLELNSPATSYVRLFKRAGSTFQLFDPTTATLSAAELREGVELAIEGKDVVRDATVWDGYVDVTLRVDDGTGSGGTDKVRMRQAPMLLRHHLDDADTVYATSINHSDSVDFRTDLSAAMAASGMTKPLATLQVDDQWTQDFFETAYMSMPAPGGAQKVIHVNIRSANYTQGGLRSGGRVVYTVLRGKDTAGVTQYDSAHSNNMDSLNSFGNTETIPPYAHGG
;
A
#
# COMPACT_ATOMS: atom_id res chain seq x y z
N MET A 1 42.24 -45.50 -23.06
CA MET A 1 41.46 -45.94 -24.24
C MET A 1 40.02 -46.09 -23.79
N GLY A 2 39.09 -45.35 -24.41
CA GLY A 2 37.69 -45.28 -23.97
C GLY A 2 37.45 -44.33 -22.79
N ILE A 3 38.33 -43.34 -22.63
CA ILE A 3 38.19 -42.20 -21.72
C ILE A 3 37.99 -41.00 -22.65
N GLY A 4 37.02 -40.14 -22.35
CA GLY A 4 36.60 -39.04 -23.22
C GLY A 4 36.23 -39.44 -24.65
N ILE A 5 36.56 -38.55 -25.60
CA ILE A 5 36.28 -38.77 -27.03
C ILE A 5 37.30 -39.70 -27.71
N CYS A 6 38.38 -40.09 -27.01
CA CYS A 6 39.45 -40.86 -27.61
C CYS A 6 39.07 -42.32 -27.89
N VAL A 7 39.13 -42.66 -29.18
CA VAL A 7 38.88 -44.00 -29.70
C VAL A 7 40.11 -44.56 -30.40
N ALA A 8 40.33 -45.86 -30.23
CA ALA A 8 41.41 -46.57 -30.92
C ALA A 8 41.07 -46.76 -32.40
N GLY A 9 42.00 -46.43 -33.29
CA GLY A 9 41.86 -46.70 -34.72
C GLY A 9 42.20 -48.14 -35.10
N ALA A 10 41.80 -48.55 -36.30
CA ALA A 10 42.19 -49.82 -36.89
C ALA A 10 43.26 -49.59 -37.96
N ARG A 11 44.32 -50.42 -37.94
CA ARG A 11 45.33 -50.44 -39.01
C ARG A 11 45.15 -51.68 -39.86
N THR A 12 45.09 -51.50 -41.17
CA THR A 12 45.05 -52.60 -42.14
C THR A 12 46.47 -52.93 -42.59
N CYS A 13 46.81 -54.22 -42.61
CA CYS A 13 48.11 -54.68 -43.11
C CYS A 13 48.13 -54.55 -44.65
N ALA A 14 49.26 -54.09 -45.19
CA ALA A 14 49.48 -54.03 -46.63
C ALA A 14 49.36 -55.44 -47.23
N ALA A 15 48.84 -55.54 -48.45
CA ALA A 15 48.56 -56.82 -49.10
C ALA A 15 49.81 -57.71 -49.30
N ASP A 16 51.01 -57.11 -49.28
CA ASP A 16 52.30 -57.79 -49.35
C ASP A 16 52.91 -58.14 -47.97
N GLY A 17 52.21 -57.81 -46.87
CA GLY A 17 52.64 -58.06 -45.49
C GLY A 17 53.79 -57.18 -45.01
N SER A 18 54.23 -56.18 -45.79
CA SER A 18 55.44 -55.41 -45.50
C SER A 18 55.25 -54.30 -44.46
N SER A 19 54.02 -53.81 -44.29
CA SER A 19 53.72 -52.65 -43.44
C SER A 19 52.24 -52.58 -43.04
N TYR A 20 51.92 -51.72 -42.08
CA TYR A 20 50.55 -51.32 -41.75
C TYR A 20 50.27 -49.91 -42.30
N GLY A 21 49.05 -49.69 -42.77
CA GLY A 21 48.56 -48.36 -43.12
C GLY A 21 48.38 -47.43 -41.90
N PRO A 22 47.92 -46.18 -42.13
CA PRO A 22 47.56 -45.30 -41.02
C PRO A 22 46.46 -45.92 -40.15
N CYS A 23 46.37 -45.46 -38.91
CA CYS A 23 45.25 -45.82 -38.02
C CYS A 23 44.00 -45.09 -38.53
N GLU A 24 43.06 -45.83 -39.12
CA GLU A 24 41.79 -45.26 -39.56
C GLU A 24 40.81 -45.22 -38.39
N GLY A 25 40.21 -44.06 -38.16
CA GLY A 25 39.22 -43.84 -37.09
C GLY A 25 39.80 -43.62 -35.69
N GLU A 26 41.10 -43.36 -35.54
CA GLU A 26 41.69 -42.99 -34.25
C GLU A 26 41.35 -41.53 -33.89
N ILE A 27 40.94 -41.30 -32.64
CA ILE A 27 40.90 -39.97 -32.02
C ILE A 27 41.94 -39.99 -30.90
N THR A 28 42.99 -39.18 -31.06
CA THR A 28 44.09 -39.06 -30.09
C THR A 28 43.85 -37.89 -29.14
N PRO A 29 44.40 -37.93 -27.92
CA PRO A 29 44.39 -36.81 -26.98
C PRO A 29 44.70 -35.46 -27.63
N GLY A 30 43.75 -34.54 -27.49
CA GLY A 30 43.84 -33.14 -27.91
C GLY A 30 44.34 -32.23 -26.80
N VAL A 31 44.14 -30.93 -26.96
CA VAL A 31 44.20 -29.95 -25.87
C VAL A 31 42.76 -29.67 -25.49
N GLU A 32 42.45 -29.65 -24.19
CA GLU A 32 41.12 -29.32 -23.69
C GLU A 32 40.57 -27.99 -24.25
N THR A 33 39.28 -28.01 -24.57
CA THR A 33 38.54 -26.83 -24.98
C THR A 33 37.25 -26.70 -24.18
N CYS A 34 37.09 -25.58 -23.46
CA CYS A 34 35.85 -25.24 -22.73
C CYS A 34 34.65 -24.87 -23.64
N ALA A 35 34.57 -25.47 -24.83
CA ALA A 35 33.52 -25.25 -25.82
C ALA A 35 32.44 -26.33 -25.80
N THR A 36 32.77 -27.54 -25.33
CA THR A 36 31.92 -28.74 -25.30
C THR A 36 32.03 -29.45 -23.96
N ASP A 37 31.15 -30.40 -23.66
CA ASP A 37 31.21 -31.27 -22.46
C ASP A 37 32.02 -32.55 -22.70
N ASP A 38 32.93 -32.50 -23.68
CA ASP A 38 33.78 -33.59 -24.11
C ASP A 38 35.14 -33.51 -23.39
N ASP A 39 35.70 -34.67 -23.01
CA ASP A 39 37.07 -34.83 -22.50
C ASP A 39 37.98 -35.04 -23.73
N ASP A 40 38.58 -33.93 -24.18
CA ASP A 40 39.35 -33.78 -25.42
C ASP A 40 40.74 -34.42 -25.30
N ASP A 41 41.37 -34.35 -24.13
CA ASP A 41 42.71 -34.88 -23.87
C ASP A 41 42.70 -36.32 -23.30
N CYS A 42 41.52 -36.80 -22.93
CA CYS A 42 41.21 -38.17 -22.57
C CYS A 42 41.90 -38.64 -21.30
N ASP A 43 42.10 -37.73 -20.34
CA ASP A 43 42.67 -38.01 -19.03
C ASP A 43 41.62 -38.41 -17.98
N GLY A 44 40.33 -38.17 -18.27
CA GLY A 44 39.19 -38.56 -17.47
C GLY A 44 38.50 -37.43 -16.71
N GLU A 45 39.04 -36.22 -16.79
CA GLU A 45 38.35 -34.99 -16.42
C GLU A 45 37.84 -34.30 -17.71
N VAL A 46 36.92 -33.34 -17.58
CA VAL A 46 36.39 -32.58 -18.72
C VAL A 46 36.68 -31.12 -18.42
N ASN A 47 37.18 -30.36 -19.39
CA ASN A 47 37.31 -28.90 -19.33
C ASN A 47 38.18 -28.39 -18.17
N GLU A 48 39.20 -29.13 -17.75
CA GLU A 48 40.05 -28.80 -16.61
C GLU A 48 41.23 -27.89 -16.97
N ASP A 49 41.81 -28.02 -18.18
CA ASP A 49 43.03 -27.30 -18.56
C ASP A 49 43.02 -26.81 -20.04
N GLY A 50 42.28 -25.72 -20.33
CA GLY A 50 42.23 -25.08 -21.67
C GLY A 50 42.40 -23.57 -21.64
N THR A 51 42.91 -22.96 -22.72
CA THR A 51 43.12 -21.49 -22.80
C THR A 51 41.83 -20.68 -22.72
N ASP A 52 40.70 -21.29 -23.04
CA ASP A 52 39.36 -20.68 -22.98
C ASP A 52 38.62 -21.04 -21.67
N CYS A 53 39.25 -21.81 -20.78
CA CYS A 53 38.69 -22.21 -19.51
C CYS A 53 38.95 -21.15 -18.43
N ALA A 54 37.89 -20.69 -17.77
CA ALA A 54 37.97 -19.70 -16.70
C ALA A 54 38.17 -20.36 -15.32
N CYS A 55 37.67 -21.57 -15.14
CA CYS A 55 37.75 -22.37 -13.92
C CYS A 55 37.49 -23.86 -14.23
N ALA A 56 37.97 -24.76 -13.37
CA ALA A 56 37.65 -26.18 -13.48
C ALA A 56 36.16 -26.42 -13.13
N PRO A 57 35.40 -27.21 -13.92
CA PRO A 57 33.99 -27.51 -13.64
C PRO A 57 33.75 -27.98 -12.20
N GLY A 58 32.73 -27.42 -11.54
CA GLY A 58 32.40 -27.77 -10.15
C GLY A 58 33.36 -27.24 -9.09
N SER A 59 34.47 -26.58 -9.46
CA SER A 59 35.35 -25.92 -8.49
C SER A 59 34.62 -24.77 -7.78
N THR A 60 34.99 -24.52 -6.52
CA THR A 60 34.39 -23.46 -5.69
C THR A 60 35.41 -22.38 -5.37
N SER A 61 35.01 -21.12 -5.45
CA SER A 61 35.80 -19.96 -5.02
C SER A 61 35.01 -19.09 -4.04
N THR A 62 35.70 -18.46 -3.10
CA THR A 62 35.11 -17.37 -2.30
C THR A 62 34.75 -16.20 -3.20
N CYS A 63 33.64 -15.53 -2.89
CA CYS A 63 33.16 -14.36 -3.60
C CYS A 63 32.47 -13.40 -2.64
N TYR A 64 32.35 -12.14 -3.07
CA TYR A 64 31.59 -11.12 -2.37
C TYR A 64 31.30 -10.00 -3.37
N SER A 65 30.03 -9.66 -3.56
CA SER A 65 29.57 -8.67 -4.53
C SER A 65 29.33 -7.28 -3.95
N GLY A 66 29.45 -7.12 -2.63
CA GLY A 66 29.29 -5.84 -1.92
C GLY A 66 30.47 -4.88 -2.08
N PRO A 67 30.31 -3.61 -1.64
CA PRO A 67 31.35 -2.59 -1.70
C PRO A 67 32.66 -2.99 -1.00
N SER A 68 33.80 -2.59 -1.57
CA SER A 68 35.11 -2.85 -0.97
C SER A 68 35.21 -2.27 0.44
N GLY A 69 35.64 -3.10 1.40
CA GLY A 69 35.78 -2.72 2.82
C GLY A 69 34.64 -3.18 3.72
N THR A 70 33.55 -3.73 3.16
CA THR A 70 32.39 -4.23 3.94
C THR A 70 32.46 -5.73 4.24
N THR A 71 33.27 -6.50 3.50
CA THR A 71 33.37 -7.96 3.70
C THR A 71 33.93 -8.30 5.08
N GLY A 72 33.18 -9.07 5.87
CA GLY A 72 33.58 -9.48 7.21
C GLY A 72 33.43 -8.38 8.27
N VAL A 73 32.71 -7.30 7.95
CA VAL A 73 32.32 -6.23 8.87
C VAL A 73 30.84 -6.43 9.23
N GLY A 74 30.49 -6.28 10.50
CA GLY A 74 29.13 -6.53 10.97
C GLY A 74 28.65 -7.93 10.63
N ILE A 75 27.46 -8.02 10.02
CA ILE A 75 26.88 -9.28 9.55
C ILE A 75 27.34 -9.66 8.14
N CYS A 76 28.01 -8.75 7.41
CA CYS A 76 28.40 -9.00 6.03
C CYS A 76 29.42 -10.11 5.92
N ALA A 77 29.10 -11.07 5.06
CA ALA A 77 29.88 -12.29 4.89
C ALA A 77 30.09 -12.59 3.41
N SER A 78 31.30 -13.06 3.08
CA SER A 78 31.60 -13.63 1.77
C SER A 78 30.82 -14.92 1.56
N GLY A 79 30.31 -15.12 0.34
CA GLY A 79 29.72 -16.38 -0.09
C GLY A 79 30.71 -17.27 -0.85
N ALA A 80 30.16 -18.30 -1.48
CA ALA A 80 30.87 -19.19 -2.39
C ALA A 80 30.17 -19.24 -3.75
N GLN A 81 30.96 -19.18 -4.82
CA GLN A 81 30.52 -19.37 -6.18
C GLN A 81 31.08 -20.68 -6.73
N THR A 82 30.27 -21.38 -7.53
CA THR A 82 30.65 -22.67 -8.13
C THR A 82 30.81 -22.49 -9.63
N CYS A 83 31.89 -23.05 -10.19
CA CYS A 83 32.15 -23.03 -11.62
C CYS A 83 31.12 -23.89 -12.36
N ASN A 84 30.63 -23.39 -13.49
CA ASN A 84 29.64 -24.10 -14.27
C ASN A 84 30.22 -25.40 -14.88
N PRO A 85 29.36 -26.35 -15.31
CA PRO A 85 29.82 -27.65 -15.85
C PRO A 85 30.73 -27.56 -17.09
N LEU A 86 30.73 -26.43 -17.80
CA LEU A 86 31.55 -26.21 -18.99
C LEU A 86 32.87 -25.49 -18.68
N GLY A 87 33.17 -25.16 -17.42
CA GLY A 87 34.40 -24.46 -17.05
C GLY A 87 34.49 -23.00 -17.51
N THR A 88 33.40 -22.44 -18.06
CA THR A 88 33.40 -21.13 -18.72
C THR A 88 33.18 -19.95 -17.75
N GLY A 89 32.85 -20.22 -16.49
CA GLY A 89 32.70 -19.17 -15.48
C GLY A 89 31.98 -19.62 -14.21
N TYR A 90 32.05 -18.77 -13.19
CA TYR A 90 31.37 -18.98 -11.91
C TYR A 90 29.91 -18.50 -11.94
N GLY A 91 29.04 -19.22 -11.21
CA GLY A 91 27.65 -18.83 -10.97
C GLY A 91 27.51 -17.69 -9.94
N PRO A 92 26.27 -17.42 -9.46
CA PRO A 92 26.04 -16.40 -8.44
C PRO A 92 26.78 -16.74 -7.14
N CYS A 93 27.12 -15.69 -6.36
CA CYS A 93 27.75 -15.86 -5.07
C CYS A 93 26.72 -16.34 -4.03
N GLN A 94 26.70 -17.64 -3.76
CA GLN A 94 25.73 -18.22 -2.84
C GLN A 94 26.16 -18.02 -1.39
N GLY A 95 25.20 -17.61 -0.55
CA GLY A 95 25.43 -17.43 0.88
C GLY A 95 26.20 -16.18 1.26
N GLU A 96 26.40 -15.23 0.34
CA GLU A 96 26.87 -13.90 0.72
C GLU A 96 25.81 -13.13 1.50
N VAL A 97 26.26 -12.30 2.44
CA VAL A 97 25.43 -11.33 3.16
C VAL A 97 25.96 -9.95 2.79
N LEU A 98 25.15 -9.18 2.08
CA LEU A 98 25.50 -7.84 1.58
C LEU A 98 25.08 -6.75 2.57
N PRO A 99 25.67 -5.56 2.50
CA PRO A 99 25.21 -4.42 3.27
C PRO A 99 23.75 -4.12 2.98
N ALA A 100 22.97 -3.93 4.04
CA ALA A 100 21.59 -3.51 4.00
C ALA A 100 21.44 -2.15 4.71
N THR A 101 20.23 -1.61 4.71
CA THR A 101 19.90 -0.45 5.56
C THR A 101 20.06 -0.85 7.02
N GLU A 102 20.63 0.04 7.82
CA GLU A 102 20.82 -0.17 9.25
C GLU A 102 19.48 -0.34 9.98
N ASP A 103 19.33 -1.41 10.76
CA ASP A 103 18.20 -1.55 11.68
C ASP A 103 18.64 -1.13 13.08
N CYS A 104 18.34 0.12 13.45
CA CYS A 104 18.67 0.66 14.78
C CYS A 104 18.03 -0.11 15.95
N SER A 105 17.09 -1.04 15.69
CA SER A 105 16.43 -1.85 16.71
C SER A 105 17.18 -3.14 17.05
N THR A 106 18.16 -3.53 16.24
CA THR A 106 19.00 -4.72 16.44
C THR A 106 20.40 -4.30 16.97
N PRO A 107 21.16 -5.19 17.63
CA PRO A 107 22.55 -4.93 18.01
C PRO A 107 23.57 -5.18 16.88
N GLU A 108 23.12 -5.68 15.73
CA GLU A 108 23.94 -6.01 14.58
C GLU A 108 24.42 -4.75 13.82
N ASP A 109 25.28 -4.93 12.81
CA ASP A 109 25.77 -3.86 11.92
C ASP A 109 25.40 -4.32 10.51
N GLU A 110 24.21 -3.92 10.06
CA GLU A 110 23.61 -4.34 8.80
C GLU A 110 24.22 -3.59 7.61
N ASN A 111 24.64 -2.34 7.82
CA ASN A 111 25.23 -1.52 6.77
C ASN A 111 26.74 -1.81 6.57
N CYS A 112 27.33 -2.59 7.48
CA CYS A 112 28.68 -3.10 7.47
C CYS A 112 29.75 -1.98 7.38
N ASP A 113 29.51 -0.89 8.11
CA ASP A 113 30.43 0.25 8.24
C ASP A 113 31.36 0.14 9.47
N GLY A 114 31.13 -0.85 10.34
CA GLY A 114 31.93 -1.14 11.52
C GLY A 114 31.51 -0.36 12.77
N GLN A 115 30.33 0.27 12.78
CA GLN A 115 29.77 0.93 13.95
C GLN A 115 28.82 0.03 14.73
N THR A 116 29.16 -0.23 16.01
CA THR A 116 28.26 -0.88 16.97
C THR A 116 28.29 -0.11 18.31
N PRO A 117 27.16 0.32 18.89
CA PRO A 117 25.79 0.05 18.44
C PRO A 117 25.44 0.78 17.13
N PRO A 118 24.56 0.17 16.31
CA PRO A 118 24.32 0.55 14.90
C PRO A 118 23.89 2.00 14.69
N CYS A 119 23.32 2.63 15.73
CA CYS A 119 22.89 4.02 15.67
C CYS A 119 23.43 4.80 16.88
N SER A 120 24.62 5.38 16.72
CA SER A 120 25.17 6.37 17.67
C SER A 120 24.53 7.77 17.51
N GLY A 121 23.59 7.92 16.57
CA GLY A 121 22.88 9.16 16.25
C GLY A 121 21.46 9.25 16.83
N ILE A 122 20.87 10.43 16.69
CA ILE A 122 19.46 10.69 17.01
C ILE A 122 18.61 10.10 15.88
N VAL A 123 17.70 9.17 16.19
CA VAL A 123 16.73 8.65 15.20
C VAL A 123 15.56 9.63 15.13
N VAL A 124 15.30 10.14 13.93
CA VAL A 124 14.21 11.07 13.63
C VAL A 124 13.55 10.58 12.36
N ASP A 125 12.56 9.73 12.52
CA ASP A 125 11.99 8.98 11.40
C ASP A 125 10.53 8.58 11.75
N LEU A 126 9.61 9.00 10.88
CA LEU A 126 8.19 8.74 10.93
C LEU A 126 7.76 8.04 9.64
N ARG A 127 7.25 6.82 9.76
CA ARG A 127 6.77 6.01 8.63
C ARG A 127 5.26 6.06 8.48
N ALA A 128 4.79 5.89 7.25
CA ALA A 128 3.41 5.60 6.87
C ALA A 128 3.41 4.69 5.63
N ASP A 129 2.22 4.19 5.22
CA ASP A 129 2.04 3.35 4.03
C ASP A 129 2.15 4.19 2.73
N VAL A 130 3.37 4.61 2.41
CA VAL A 130 3.76 5.46 1.27
C VAL A 130 3.78 4.65 -0.01
N ASN A 131 4.14 3.36 0.06
CA ASN A 131 4.13 2.45 -1.09
C ASN A 131 2.73 1.89 -1.42
N ARG A 132 1.73 2.14 -0.55
CA ARG A 132 0.31 1.81 -0.72
C ARG A 132 0.04 0.31 -0.81
N ASN A 133 0.80 -0.48 -0.04
CA ASN A 133 0.60 -1.92 0.06
C ASN A 133 -0.37 -2.32 1.19
N GLY A 134 -0.80 -1.35 2.01
CA GLY A 134 -1.75 -1.51 3.10
C GLY A 134 -1.13 -1.85 4.45
N THR A 135 0.19 -1.85 4.59
CA THR A 135 0.92 -2.16 5.83
C THR A 135 2.13 -1.26 5.99
N ILE A 136 2.48 -0.89 7.22
CA ILE A 136 3.76 -0.22 7.50
C ILE A 136 4.80 -1.28 7.85
N ASP A 137 5.87 -1.34 7.07
CA ASP A 137 7.06 -2.15 7.36
C ASP A 137 8.27 -1.24 7.55
N LEU A 138 8.76 -1.13 8.79
CA LEU A 138 9.90 -0.27 9.12
C LEU A 138 11.20 -0.73 8.48
N ALA A 139 11.28 -1.99 8.03
CA ALA A 139 12.45 -2.53 7.33
C ALA A 139 12.37 -2.29 5.80
N ASP A 140 11.23 -1.85 5.27
CA ASP A 140 11.05 -1.58 3.84
C ASP A 140 11.47 -0.14 3.49
N PRO A 141 12.59 0.08 2.78
CA PRO A 141 13.04 1.42 2.43
C PRO A 141 12.11 2.14 1.45
N THR A 142 11.15 1.44 0.83
CA THR A 142 10.17 2.06 -0.05
C THR A 142 9.14 2.89 0.71
N GLU A 143 8.96 2.65 2.01
CA GLU A 143 8.14 3.48 2.89
C GLU A 143 8.79 4.83 3.19
N ASP A 144 10.12 4.87 3.23
CA ASP A 144 10.93 6.09 3.42
C ASP A 144 11.01 6.94 2.16
N THR A 145 11.13 6.27 1.03
CA THR A 145 11.59 6.94 -0.19
C THR A 145 10.55 7.96 -0.68
N ASN A 146 10.87 9.23 -0.48
CA ASN A 146 10.07 10.41 -0.86
C ASN A 146 8.76 10.60 -0.05
N GLU A 147 8.72 10.09 1.19
CA GLU A 147 7.56 10.21 2.09
C GLU A 147 7.10 11.66 2.36
N GLN A 148 8.00 12.64 2.21
CA GLN A 148 7.75 14.08 2.34
C GLN A 148 7.00 14.70 1.14
N THR A 149 6.78 13.93 0.09
CA THR A 149 6.06 14.32 -1.14
C THR A 149 4.91 13.37 -1.44
N TRP A 150 4.06 13.71 -2.41
CA TRP A 150 2.94 12.87 -2.80
C TRP A 150 2.73 12.97 -4.31
N ASP A 151 2.64 11.83 -4.99
CA ASP A 151 2.37 11.74 -6.44
C ASP A 151 1.39 10.59 -6.76
N ASP A 152 1.18 10.30 -8.04
CA ASP A 152 0.27 9.25 -8.50
C ASP A 152 0.73 7.84 -8.12
N SER A 153 2.02 7.64 -7.87
CA SER A 153 2.63 6.35 -7.53
C SER A 153 2.91 6.16 -6.03
N ARG A 154 3.11 7.25 -5.28
CA ARG A 154 3.58 7.22 -3.88
C ARG A 154 2.95 8.27 -2.98
N GLY A 155 2.93 7.95 -1.70
CA GLY A 155 2.46 8.82 -0.62
C GLY A 155 1.20 8.25 0.01
N ALA A 156 1.16 8.29 1.33
CA ALA A 156 0.12 7.66 2.13
C ALA A 156 -1.25 8.32 1.94
N ILE A 157 -2.30 7.53 2.16
CA ILE A 157 -3.70 7.91 1.98
C ILE A 157 -4.44 7.70 3.30
N PHE A 158 -5.39 8.56 3.61
CA PHE A 158 -6.28 8.39 4.77
C PHE A 158 -7.73 8.72 4.40
N LEU A 159 -8.70 8.17 5.14
CA LEU A 159 -10.12 8.39 4.90
C LEU A 159 -10.68 9.57 5.71
N ALA A 160 -11.80 10.12 5.25
CA ALA A 160 -12.70 10.84 6.14
C ALA A 160 -13.51 9.81 6.93
N ASN A 161 -13.38 9.76 8.25
CA ASN A 161 -14.06 8.77 9.09
C ASN A 161 -15.50 9.24 9.40
N ILE A 162 -16.36 9.21 8.37
CA ILE A 162 -17.69 9.83 8.36
C ILE A 162 -18.86 8.85 8.24
N ASP A 163 -18.61 7.56 8.42
CA ASP A 163 -19.63 6.53 8.60
C ASP A 163 -20.04 6.41 10.08
N ASP A 164 -20.72 5.32 10.43
CA ASP A 164 -21.40 5.12 11.72
C ASP A 164 -21.33 3.62 12.07
N ASP A 165 -20.11 3.15 12.33
CA ASP A 165 -19.80 1.73 12.52
C ASP A 165 -20.58 1.08 13.66
N ASP A 166 -20.66 1.78 14.79
CA ASP A 166 -21.37 1.32 15.97
C ASP A 166 -22.87 1.66 15.96
N ALA A 167 -23.37 2.24 14.86
CA ALA A 167 -24.76 2.69 14.71
C ALA A 167 -25.22 3.62 15.86
N SER A 168 -24.31 4.46 16.35
CA SER A 168 -24.51 5.38 17.47
C SER A 168 -25.33 6.61 17.06
N CYS A 169 -25.32 6.96 15.78
CA CYS A 169 -26.01 8.15 15.29
C CYS A 169 -27.53 8.02 15.27
N ALA A 170 -28.19 9.04 15.83
CA ALA A 170 -29.64 9.14 15.81
C ALA A 170 -30.18 9.16 14.36
N LYS A 171 -31.25 8.38 14.11
CA LYS A 171 -31.96 8.37 12.82
C LYS A 171 -33.09 9.41 12.75
N ASN A 172 -33.13 10.34 13.71
CA ASN A 172 -34.08 11.47 13.76
C ASN A 172 -33.37 12.74 14.26
N GLY A 173 -34.01 13.90 14.08
CA GLY A 173 -33.43 15.21 14.43
C GLY A 173 -33.62 16.24 13.32
N THR A 174 -32.93 17.37 13.41
CA THR A 174 -32.81 18.34 12.31
C THR A 174 -31.83 17.84 11.25
N ASP A 175 -31.86 18.41 10.06
CA ASP A 175 -30.90 18.07 9.00
C ASP A 175 -29.44 18.34 9.41
N ALA A 176 -29.20 19.42 10.17
CA ALA A 176 -27.88 19.73 10.72
C ALA A 176 -27.42 18.69 11.76
N GLN A 177 -28.32 18.24 12.65
CA GLN A 177 -27.98 17.20 13.64
C GLN A 177 -27.68 15.86 12.98
N LEU A 178 -28.45 15.50 11.94
CA LEU A 178 -28.19 14.28 11.19
C LEU A 178 -26.86 14.35 10.45
N ALA A 179 -26.57 15.46 9.78
CA ALA A 179 -25.33 15.62 9.02
C ALA A 179 -24.07 15.69 9.90
N ALA A 180 -24.18 16.24 11.11
CA ALA A 180 -23.05 16.41 12.04
C ALA A 180 -22.75 15.17 12.89
N CYS A 181 -23.34 14.00 12.59
CA CYS A 181 -23.10 12.77 13.33
C CYS A 181 -22.47 11.70 12.44
N HIS A 182 -21.37 11.15 12.91
CA HIS A 182 -20.54 10.10 12.33
C HIS A 182 -19.40 9.77 13.32
N ASP A 183 -18.57 8.77 13.04
CA ASP A 183 -17.53 8.31 13.98
C ASP A 183 -16.53 9.42 14.35
N ALA A 184 -16.02 10.21 13.38
CA ALA A 184 -15.17 11.36 13.69
C ALA A 184 -15.86 12.56 14.39
N SER A 185 -17.16 12.49 14.69
CA SER A 185 -17.90 13.57 15.38
C SER A 185 -17.47 13.76 16.83
N ASN A 186 -16.88 12.72 17.43
CA ASN A 186 -16.28 12.77 18.76
C ASN A 186 -14.77 12.44 18.65
N ALA A 187 -14.02 12.41 19.76
CA ALA A 187 -12.57 12.17 19.75
C ALA A 187 -12.17 10.82 20.39
N VAL A 188 -13.01 9.81 20.21
CA VAL A 188 -12.89 8.45 20.73
C VAL A 188 -12.93 7.51 19.54
N ILE A 189 -12.13 6.45 19.59
CA ILE A 189 -12.25 5.33 18.66
C ILE A 189 -13.10 4.27 19.35
N ASP A 190 -14.33 4.09 18.90
CA ASP A 190 -15.39 3.39 19.64
C ASP A 190 -15.44 1.87 19.35
N GLY A 191 -14.60 1.36 18.45
CA GLY A 191 -14.52 -0.08 18.18
C GLY A 191 -13.38 -0.50 17.26
N PRO A 192 -13.23 -1.81 17.01
CA PRO A 192 -12.25 -2.32 16.04
C PRO A 192 -12.63 -1.98 14.60
N ASP A 193 -13.91 -1.76 14.30
CA ASP A 193 -14.36 -1.38 12.96
C ASP A 193 -13.98 0.07 12.66
N ASP A 194 -14.29 0.99 13.57
CA ASP A 194 -13.90 2.41 13.49
C ASP A 194 -12.38 2.54 13.38
N LEU A 195 -11.64 1.71 14.13
CA LEU A 195 -10.19 1.64 14.01
C LEU A 195 -9.72 1.29 12.58
N LEU A 196 -10.45 0.48 11.80
CA LEU A 196 -10.06 0.13 10.43
C LEU A 196 -10.16 1.31 9.45
N ASP A 197 -10.88 2.38 9.78
CA ASP A 197 -11.02 3.59 8.95
C ASP A 197 -9.87 4.58 9.10
N LEU A 198 -9.03 4.38 10.13
CA LEU A 198 -7.88 5.23 10.40
C LEU A 198 -6.61 4.71 9.71
N ALA A 199 -5.94 5.61 8.99
CA ALA A 199 -4.61 5.34 8.48
C ALA A 199 -3.58 5.34 9.62
N ARG A 200 -2.54 4.51 9.50
CA ARG A 200 -1.48 4.39 10.52
C ARG A 200 -0.28 5.26 10.18
N LEU A 201 0.44 5.66 11.23
CA LEU A 201 1.82 6.13 11.14
C LEU A 201 2.62 5.48 12.28
N GLN A 202 3.94 5.40 12.15
CA GLN A 202 4.79 4.84 13.17
C GLN A 202 6.13 5.55 13.26
N THR A 203 6.56 5.95 14.45
CA THR A 203 7.95 6.42 14.62
C THR A 203 8.90 5.22 14.66
N VAL A 204 10.04 5.30 13.98
CA VAL A 204 11.09 4.27 14.10
C VAL A 204 11.66 4.30 15.53
N PRO A 205 11.86 3.14 16.17
CA PRO A 205 12.44 3.08 17.51
C PRO A 205 13.83 3.73 17.59
N TRP A 206 14.07 4.45 18.68
CA TRP A 206 15.38 4.99 19.06
C TRP A 206 15.87 4.36 20.37
N PRO A 207 16.35 3.10 20.39
CA PRO A 207 16.66 2.40 21.65
C PRO A 207 17.67 3.11 22.55
N ALA A 208 18.57 3.90 21.96
CA ALA A 208 19.58 4.69 22.66
C ALA A 208 19.11 6.08 23.12
N ALA A 209 17.82 6.43 22.98
CA ALA A 209 17.31 7.75 23.35
C ALA A 209 17.68 8.10 24.81
N PRO A 210 18.31 9.27 25.07
CA PRO A 210 18.59 9.74 26.44
C PRO A 210 17.31 9.94 27.26
N ASP A 211 17.41 9.90 28.59
CA ASP A 211 16.24 10.12 29.47
C ASP A 211 15.60 11.52 29.31
N ALA A 212 16.37 12.49 28.84
CA ALA A 212 15.90 13.84 28.55
C ALA A 212 15.28 14.00 27.16
N ALA A 213 15.34 12.95 26.32
CA ALA A 213 14.81 12.99 24.97
C ALA A 213 13.28 13.09 24.97
N LYS A 214 12.77 13.77 23.94
CA LYS A 214 11.34 13.94 23.71
C LYS A 214 11.08 14.22 22.25
N ALA A 215 9.85 13.99 21.81
CA ALA A 215 9.40 14.41 20.49
C ALA A 215 8.02 15.08 20.52
N THR A 216 7.75 15.86 19.48
CA THR A 216 6.45 16.46 19.21
C THR A 216 6.03 16.11 17.78
N LEU A 217 4.72 16.11 17.53
CA LEU A 217 4.17 16.07 16.19
C LEU A 217 3.59 17.43 15.86
N GLU A 218 3.76 17.88 14.62
CA GLU A 218 3.19 19.10 14.10
C GLU A 218 2.40 18.79 12.83
N LEU A 219 1.26 19.46 12.65
CA LEU A 219 0.42 19.37 11.46
C LEU A 219 0.44 20.72 10.74
N ASN A 220 0.49 20.71 9.41
CA ASN A 220 0.39 21.95 8.64
C ASN A 220 -1.01 22.60 8.76
N SER A 221 -1.05 23.93 8.69
CA SER A 221 -2.30 24.66 8.51
C SER A 221 -2.71 24.64 7.03
N PRO A 222 -4.01 24.49 6.69
CA PRO A 222 -5.16 24.43 7.59
C PRO A 222 -5.55 23.00 8.02
N ALA A 223 -4.79 21.97 7.65
CA ALA A 223 -5.09 20.57 7.92
C ALA A 223 -5.34 20.26 9.42
N THR A 224 -4.70 21.01 10.34
CA THR A 224 -4.98 20.99 11.79
C THR A 224 -6.47 21.08 12.15
N SER A 225 -7.28 21.74 11.32
CA SER A 225 -8.73 21.88 11.53
C SER A 225 -9.55 20.74 10.93
N TYR A 226 -8.96 19.89 10.10
CA TYR A 226 -9.65 18.85 9.32
C TYR A 226 -9.28 17.43 9.71
N VAL A 227 -8.15 17.21 10.37
CA VAL A 227 -7.73 15.88 10.83
C VAL A 227 -7.68 15.78 12.35
N ARG A 228 -7.53 14.54 12.84
CA ARG A 228 -7.26 14.21 14.25
C ARG A 228 -6.20 13.12 14.30
N LEU A 229 -5.31 13.21 15.28
CA LEU A 229 -4.31 12.18 15.57
C LEU A 229 -4.67 11.42 16.85
N PHE A 230 -4.34 10.14 16.87
CA PHE A 230 -4.39 9.30 18.05
C PHE A 230 -3.07 8.57 18.22
N LYS A 231 -2.73 8.27 19.47
CA LYS A 231 -1.56 7.49 19.84
C LYS A 231 -1.98 6.19 20.50
N ARG A 232 -1.32 5.09 20.15
CA ARG A 232 -1.53 3.81 20.80
C ARG A 232 -1.12 3.86 22.27
N ALA A 233 -1.98 3.35 23.14
CA ALA A 233 -1.77 3.18 24.57
C ALA A 233 -2.23 1.76 24.96
N GLY A 234 -1.29 0.83 25.01
CA GLY A 234 -1.61 -0.60 25.18
C GLY A 234 -2.36 -1.15 23.96
N SER A 235 -3.59 -1.62 24.16
CA SER A 235 -4.44 -2.18 23.10
C SER A 235 -5.44 -1.18 22.51
N THR A 236 -5.45 0.07 22.97
CA THR A 236 -6.39 1.11 22.52
C THR A 236 -5.64 2.30 21.96
N PHE A 237 -6.34 3.18 21.25
CA PHE A 237 -5.83 4.47 20.81
C PHE A 237 -6.44 5.60 21.64
N GLN A 238 -5.64 6.62 21.95
CA GLN A 238 -6.05 7.79 22.71
C GLN A 238 -5.77 9.06 21.90
N LEU A 239 -6.65 10.05 22.01
CA LEU A 239 -6.46 11.34 21.34
C LEU A 239 -5.06 11.90 21.62
N PHE A 240 -4.35 12.26 20.56
CA PHE A 240 -3.07 12.94 20.61
C PHE A 240 -3.25 14.37 20.10
N ASP A 241 -3.19 15.35 21.01
CA ASP A 241 -3.24 16.76 20.66
C ASP A 241 -1.81 17.28 20.37
N PRO A 242 -1.45 17.53 19.10
CA PRO A 242 -0.10 17.96 18.73
C PRO A 242 0.30 19.32 19.34
N THR A 243 -0.66 20.11 19.85
CA THR A 243 -0.37 21.43 20.45
C THR A 243 0.07 21.34 21.91
N THR A 244 -0.23 20.23 22.59
CA THR A 244 0.01 20.08 24.04
C THR A 244 0.73 18.79 24.42
N ALA A 245 0.62 17.74 23.60
CA ALA A 245 1.19 16.43 23.88
C ALA A 245 2.64 16.31 23.37
N THR A 246 3.40 15.47 24.06
CA THR A 246 4.77 15.08 23.67
C THR A 246 4.91 13.56 23.73
N LEU A 247 5.83 13.01 22.95
CA LEU A 247 6.33 11.65 23.09
C LEU A 247 7.53 11.65 24.05
N SER A 248 7.51 10.75 25.02
CA SER A 248 8.55 10.61 26.04
C SER A 248 9.76 9.80 25.52
N ALA A 249 10.90 9.89 26.22
CA ALA A 249 12.07 9.06 25.92
C ALA A 249 11.75 7.56 25.90
N ALA A 250 10.92 7.06 26.82
CA ALA A 250 10.53 5.65 26.86
C ALA A 250 9.76 5.24 25.59
N GLU A 251 8.82 6.08 25.15
CA GLU A 251 8.07 5.87 23.92
C GLU A 251 8.95 5.96 22.68
N LEU A 252 9.92 6.88 22.65
CA LEU A 252 10.89 6.96 21.57
C LEU A 252 11.77 5.70 21.48
N ARG A 253 12.16 5.09 22.61
CA ARG A 253 12.93 3.84 22.62
C ARG A 253 12.18 2.66 22.04
N GLU A 254 10.87 2.62 22.24
CA GLU A 254 10.00 1.53 21.77
C GLU A 254 9.45 1.78 20.36
N GLY A 255 9.41 3.04 19.92
CA GLY A 255 8.63 3.46 18.76
C GLY A 255 7.15 3.65 19.14
N VAL A 256 6.47 4.52 18.39
CA VAL A 256 5.10 4.93 18.69
C VAL A 256 4.21 4.70 17.49
N GLU A 257 3.17 3.90 17.68
CA GLU A 257 2.11 3.74 16.70
C GLU A 257 1.06 4.85 16.86
N LEU A 258 0.71 5.46 15.74
CA LEU A 258 -0.21 6.57 15.61
C LEU A 258 -1.33 6.20 14.63
N ALA A 259 -2.44 6.91 14.75
CA ALA A 259 -3.58 6.81 13.85
C ALA A 259 -4.03 8.20 13.42
N ILE A 260 -4.47 8.36 12.18
CA ILE A 260 -5.02 9.61 11.65
C ILE A 260 -6.36 9.36 10.97
N GLU A 261 -7.30 10.27 11.21
CA GLU A 261 -8.58 10.35 10.49
C GLU A 261 -8.81 11.76 9.96
N GLY A 262 -9.53 11.85 8.84
CA GLY A 262 -10.21 13.07 8.43
C GLY A 262 -11.57 13.19 9.13
N LYS A 263 -11.91 14.38 9.62
CA LYS A 263 -13.16 14.65 10.32
C LYS A 263 -14.35 14.92 9.40
N ASP A 264 -14.06 15.24 8.15
CA ASP A 264 -15.02 15.47 7.08
C ASP A 264 -14.32 15.25 5.73
N VAL A 265 -15.09 15.12 4.66
CA VAL A 265 -14.56 15.12 3.29
C VAL A 265 -14.07 16.51 2.91
N VAL A 266 -13.15 16.61 1.94
CA VAL A 266 -12.78 17.90 1.34
C VAL A 266 -14.00 18.57 0.71
N ARG A 267 -14.51 19.62 1.36
CA ARG A 267 -15.68 20.41 0.87
C ARG A 267 -15.31 21.47 -0.15
N ASP A 268 -14.13 22.08 0.00
CA ASP A 268 -13.62 23.15 -0.85
C ASP A 268 -12.09 23.09 -0.91
N ALA A 269 -11.55 22.69 -2.07
CA ALA A 269 -10.12 22.56 -2.30
C ALA A 269 -9.35 23.88 -2.21
N THR A 270 -10.04 25.02 -2.29
CA THR A 270 -9.42 26.35 -2.10
C THR A 270 -9.25 26.70 -0.62
N VAL A 271 -10.00 26.04 0.26
CA VAL A 271 -9.86 26.18 1.72
C VAL A 271 -8.89 25.13 2.25
N TRP A 272 -9.05 23.87 1.87
CA TRP A 272 -8.13 22.79 2.19
C TRP A 272 -8.09 21.80 1.04
N ASP A 273 -6.90 21.54 0.51
CA ASP A 273 -6.67 20.70 -0.68
C ASP A 273 -6.64 19.19 -0.39
N GLY A 274 -6.89 18.80 0.85
CA GLY A 274 -6.87 17.41 1.30
C GLY A 274 -5.48 16.89 1.69
N TYR A 275 -4.42 17.71 1.61
CA TYR A 275 -3.09 17.30 2.06
C TYR A 275 -2.87 17.61 3.54
N VAL A 276 -2.18 16.67 4.20
CA VAL A 276 -1.63 16.87 5.54
C VAL A 276 -0.15 16.49 5.54
N ASP A 277 0.67 17.38 6.06
CA ASP A 277 2.06 17.12 6.39
C ASP A 277 2.11 16.85 7.90
N VAL A 278 2.51 15.65 8.30
CA VAL A 278 2.76 15.26 9.70
C VAL A 278 4.27 15.32 9.93
N THR A 279 4.71 16.28 10.74
CA THR A 279 6.13 16.50 11.03
C THR A 279 6.46 16.00 12.42
N LEU A 280 7.34 15.00 12.51
CA LEU A 280 7.99 14.58 13.74
C LEU A 280 9.15 15.52 14.04
N ARG A 281 9.24 16.02 15.28
CA ARG A 281 10.38 16.79 15.76
C ARG A 281 10.94 16.13 17.02
N VAL A 282 12.18 15.68 16.96
CA VAL A 282 12.88 15.00 18.07
C VAL A 282 13.93 15.95 18.66
N ASP A 283 14.03 15.95 19.98
CA ASP A 283 15.02 16.68 20.77
C ASP A 283 15.67 15.68 21.74
N ASP A 284 17.00 15.63 21.80
CA ASP A 284 17.76 14.70 22.66
C ASP A 284 17.91 15.18 24.12
N GLY A 285 17.39 16.36 24.43
CA GLY A 285 17.51 17.03 25.74
C GLY A 285 18.79 17.84 25.92
N THR A 286 19.70 17.86 24.94
CA THR A 286 20.92 18.68 24.93
C THR A 286 20.79 19.91 24.03
N GLY A 287 19.66 20.04 23.32
CA GLY A 287 19.45 21.05 22.27
C GLY A 287 19.86 20.55 20.89
N SER A 288 20.22 19.28 20.75
CA SER A 288 20.40 18.60 19.46
C SER A 288 19.12 17.86 19.09
N GLY A 289 18.91 17.59 17.80
CA GLY A 289 17.66 17.00 17.34
C GLY A 289 17.51 17.10 15.83
N GLY A 290 16.31 16.79 15.37
CA GLY A 290 15.97 16.83 13.96
C GLY A 290 14.47 16.88 13.73
N THR A 291 14.12 16.93 12.45
CA THR A 291 12.73 16.82 12.00
C THR A 291 12.65 15.84 10.86
N ASP A 292 11.55 15.11 10.84
CA ASP A 292 11.18 14.24 9.73
C ASP A 292 9.69 14.42 9.41
N LYS A 293 9.27 14.11 8.18
CA LYS A 293 7.96 14.52 7.69
C LYS A 293 7.37 13.56 6.66
N VAL A 294 6.17 13.09 6.97
CA VAL A 294 5.30 12.37 6.02
C VAL A 294 4.24 13.31 5.46
N ARG A 295 4.04 13.30 4.15
CA ARG A 295 2.91 13.93 3.46
C ARG A 295 1.86 12.88 3.10
N MET A 296 0.64 13.07 3.57
CA MET A 296 -0.50 12.21 3.29
C MET A 296 -1.60 12.98 2.55
N ARG A 297 -2.47 12.25 1.85
CA ARG A 297 -3.63 12.82 1.14
C ARG A 297 -4.94 12.16 1.57
N GLN A 298 -5.94 12.97 1.88
CA GLN A 298 -7.29 12.44 2.10
C GLN A 298 -7.82 11.85 0.80
N ALA A 299 -8.37 10.64 0.85
CA ALA A 299 -9.02 10.01 -0.29
C ALA A 299 -10.18 10.90 -0.79
N PRO A 300 -10.23 11.25 -2.08
CA PRO A 300 -11.37 11.95 -2.63
C PRO A 300 -12.59 11.04 -2.68
N MET A 301 -13.79 11.63 -2.69
CA MET A 301 -14.99 10.90 -3.07
C MET A 301 -15.01 10.69 -4.58
N LEU A 302 -15.21 9.45 -5.01
CA LEU A 302 -15.40 9.08 -6.41
C LEU A 302 -16.82 8.61 -6.63
N LEU A 303 -17.50 9.20 -7.61
CA LEU A 303 -18.82 8.75 -8.05
C LEU A 303 -18.71 7.42 -8.81
N ARG A 304 -19.76 6.62 -8.70
CA ARG A 304 -19.90 5.36 -9.44
C ARG A 304 -20.32 5.64 -10.89
N HIS A 305 -20.00 4.72 -11.80
CA HIS A 305 -20.43 4.77 -13.19
C HIS A 305 -21.23 3.52 -13.59
N HIS A 306 -22.00 3.58 -14.67
CA HIS A 306 -22.91 2.49 -15.08
C HIS A 306 -22.25 1.19 -15.56
N LEU A 307 -20.92 1.13 -15.68
CA LEU A 307 -20.19 -0.12 -15.89
C LEU A 307 -19.68 -0.79 -14.60
N ASP A 308 -19.90 -0.16 -13.43
CA ASP A 308 -19.61 -0.82 -12.16
C ASP A 308 -20.63 -1.94 -11.94
N ASP A 309 -20.19 -3.02 -11.29
CA ASP A 309 -21.09 -4.10 -10.91
C ASP A 309 -22.19 -3.58 -9.97
N ALA A 310 -23.44 -3.80 -10.36
CA ALA A 310 -24.59 -3.40 -9.56
C ALA A 310 -24.68 -4.25 -8.30
N ASP A 311 -24.46 -3.63 -7.14
CA ASP A 311 -24.53 -4.30 -5.85
C ASP A 311 -25.94 -4.21 -5.23
N THR A 312 -26.42 -2.99 -4.99
CA THR A 312 -27.72 -2.72 -4.38
C THR A 312 -28.56 -1.82 -5.27
N VAL A 313 -29.81 -2.21 -5.52
CA VAL A 313 -30.79 -1.39 -6.26
C VAL A 313 -31.77 -0.81 -5.26
N TYR A 314 -32.03 0.49 -5.36
CA TYR A 314 -32.94 1.21 -4.49
C TYR A 314 -34.21 1.61 -5.24
N ALA A 315 -35.36 1.51 -4.59
CA ALA A 315 -36.61 2.08 -5.09
C ALA A 315 -37.50 2.58 -3.96
N THR A 316 -38.15 3.72 -4.13
CA THR A 316 -39.15 4.20 -3.19
C THR A 316 -40.39 3.30 -3.19
N SER A 317 -40.90 3.01 -2.00
CA SER A 317 -42.17 2.33 -1.77
C SER A 317 -43.26 3.35 -1.44
N ILE A 318 -44.17 3.58 -2.38
CA ILE A 318 -45.35 4.44 -2.20
C ILE A 318 -46.59 3.58 -2.08
N ASN A 319 -47.56 4.01 -1.26
CA ASN A 319 -48.84 3.33 -1.10
C ASN A 319 -49.77 3.58 -2.30
N HIS A 320 -49.38 3.07 -3.47
CA HIS A 320 -50.12 3.12 -4.73
C HIS A 320 -49.91 1.81 -5.50
N SER A 321 -50.93 1.32 -6.20
CA SER A 321 -50.87 0.05 -6.97
C SER A 321 -49.69 0.05 -7.94
N ASP A 322 -49.52 1.13 -8.69
CA ASP A 322 -48.48 1.23 -9.71
C ASP A 322 -47.06 1.19 -9.12
N SER A 323 -46.87 1.65 -7.87
CA SER A 323 -45.59 1.52 -7.16
C SER A 323 -45.33 0.08 -6.72
N VAL A 324 -46.38 -0.66 -6.37
CA VAL A 324 -46.28 -2.10 -6.05
C VAL A 324 -45.95 -2.89 -7.31
N ASP A 325 -46.65 -2.62 -8.42
CA ASP A 325 -46.43 -3.28 -9.70
C ASP A 325 -45.00 -3.01 -10.21
N PHE A 326 -44.57 -1.74 -10.21
CA PHE A 326 -43.20 -1.36 -10.60
C PHE A 326 -42.12 -2.08 -9.78
N ARG A 327 -42.24 -2.10 -8.44
CA ARG A 327 -41.24 -2.77 -7.59
C ARG A 327 -41.26 -4.29 -7.76
N THR A 328 -42.42 -4.87 -8.07
CA THR A 328 -42.54 -6.30 -8.36
C THR A 328 -41.81 -6.64 -9.66
N ASP A 329 -42.05 -5.87 -10.72
CA ASP A 329 -41.38 -6.05 -12.00
C ASP A 329 -39.87 -5.80 -11.90
N LEU A 330 -39.46 -4.75 -11.19
CA LEU A 330 -38.04 -4.45 -10.95
C LEU A 330 -37.34 -5.58 -10.18
N SER A 331 -37.97 -6.13 -9.14
CA SER A 331 -37.42 -7.25 -8.38
C SER A 331 -37.28 -8.51 -9.26
N ALA A 332 -38.24 -8.76 -10.16
CA ALA A 332 -38.16 -9.86 -11.11
C ALA A 332 -37.02 -9.64 -12.13
N ALA A 333 -36.82 -8.41 -12.61
CA ALA A 333 -35.72 -8.07 -13.51
C ALA A 333 -34.35 -8.23 -12.84
N MET A 334 -34.20 -7.80 -11.58
CA MET A 334 -32.99 -8.01 -10.78
C MET A 334 -32.66 -9.51 -10.61
N ALA A 335 -33.67 -10.33 -10.32
CA ALA A 335 -33.47 -11.77 -10.23
C ALA A 335 -33.06 -12.39 -11.58
N ALA A 336 -33.66 -11.92 -12.68
CA ALA A 336 -33.32 -12.37 -14.03
C ALA A 336 -31.91 -11.93 -14.48
N SER A 337 -31.38 -10.83 -13.95
CA SER A 337 -30.00 -10.38 -14.20
C SER A 337 -28.96 -11.06 -13.30
N GLY A 338 -29.39 -11.91 -12.36
CA GLY A 338 -28.49 -12.65 -11.47
C GLY A 338 -28.08 -11.88 -10.21
N MET A 339 -28.74 -10.75 -9.90
CA MET A 339 -28.48 -10.05 -8.64
C MET A 339 -28.95 -10.90 -7.44
N THR A 340 -28.10 -10.97 -6.42
CA THR A 340 -28.35 -11.79 -5.22
C THR A 340 -28.97 -11.00 -4.08
N LYS A 341 -28.73 -9.68 -4.02
CA LYS A 341 -29.35 -8.78 -3.03
C LYS A 341 -30.79 -8.44 -3.45
N PRO A 342 -31.75 -8.44 -2.51
CA PRO A 342 -33.12 -8.01 -2.79
C PRO A 342 -33.18 -6.51 -3.08
N LEU A 343 -34.26 -6.08 -3.74
CA LEU A 343 -34.57 -4.66 -3.92
C LEU A 343 -34.63 -3.94 -2.57
N ALA A 344 -33.80 -2.91 -2.39
CA ALA A 344 -33.79 -2.09 -1.19
C ALA A 344 -34.90 -1.02 -1.29
N THR A 345 -35.98 -1.20 -0.52
CA THR A 345 -37.13 -0.30 -0.59
C THR A 345 -37.02 0.86 0.40
N LEU A 346 -37.16 2.09 -0.07
CA LEU A 346 -37.13 3.30 0.76
C LEU A 346 -38.56 3.76 1.08
N GLN A 347 -38.89 3.93 2.36
CA GLN A 347 -40.22 4.35 2.81
C GLN A 347 -40.29 5.88 2.90
N VAL A 348 -40.34 6.55 1.74
CA VAL A 348 -40.47 8.01 1.63
C VAL A 348 -41.63 8.36 0.69
N ASP A 349 -42.27 9.51 0.90
CA ASP A 349 -43.33 10.02 0.00
C ASP A 349 -42.71 10.80 -1.18
N ASP A 350 -41.77 10.16 -1.88
CA ASP A 350 -41.01 10.75 -2.97
C ASP A 350 -40.56 9.67 -3.96
N GLN A 351 -41.23 9.59 -5.12
CA GLN A 351 -41.02 8.50 -6.08
C GLN A 351 -39.68 8.56 -6.82
N TRP A 352 -38.99 9.70 -6.81
CA TRP A 352 -37.82 9.94 -7.64
C TRP A 352 -36.53 9.55 -6.91
N THR A 353 -36.35 8.25 -6.68
CA THR A 353 -35.20 7.72 -5.93
C THR A 353 -33.85 8.23 -6.45
N GLN A 354 -33.70 8.32 -7.78
CA GLN A 354 -32.51 8.84 -8.45
C GLN A 354 -32.20 10.31 -8.13
N ASP A 355 -33.21 11.11 -7.81
CA ASP A 355 -33.01 12.56 -7.71
C ASP A 355 -32.47 13.00 -6.36
N PHE A 356 -32.80 12.27 -5.28
CA PHE A 356 -32.58 12.79 -3.93
C PHE A 356 -31.31 12.29 -3.25
N PHE A 357 -30.59 11.34 -3.85
CA PHE A 357 -29.22 11.00 -3.46
C PHE A 357 -28.44 10.37 -4.62
N GLU A 358 -27.11 10.42 -4.55
CA GLU A 358 -26.18 9.77 -5.47
C GLU A 358 -25.14 8.96 -4.69
N THR A 359 -24.62 7.90 -5.28
CA THR A 359 -23.65 7.02 -4.60
C THR A 359 -22.22 7.31 -5.03
N ALA A 360 -21.33 7.31 -4.04
CA ALA A 360 -19.91 7.50 -4.18
C ALA A 360 -19.16 6.53 -3.26
N TYR A 361 -17.84 6.56 -3.31
CA TYR A 361 -16.99 5.88 -2.33
C TYR A 361 -15.69 6.67 -2.14
N MET A 362 -15.04 6.39 -1.02
CA MET A 362 -13.63 6.71 -0.79
C MET A 362 -12.92 5.43 -0.35
N SER A 363 -11.65 5.32 -0.68
CA SER A 363 -10.88 4.11 -0.40
C SER A 363 -9.43 4.43 -0.08
N MET A 364 -8.86 3.62 0.81
CA MET A 364 -7.42 3.58 1.07
C MET A 364 -6.91 2.13 1.00
N PRO A 365 -5.59 1.92 0.78
CA PRO A 365 -5.01 0.58 0.79
C PRO A 365 -5.26 -0.17 2.10
N ALA A 366 -5.39 -1.48 2.00
CA ALA A 366 -5.49 -2.38 3.15
C ALA A 366 -4.65 -3.65 2.90
N PRO A 367 -4.25 -4.39 3.96
CA PRO A 367 -3.33 -5.50 3.83
C PRO A 367 -3.73 -6.55 2.78
N GLY A 368 -2.74 -7.13 2.10
CA GLY A 368 -2.96 -8.21 1.14
C GLY A 368 -3.53 -7.74 -0.21
N GLY A 369 -3.33 -6.46 -0.57
CA GLY A 369 -3.85 -5.87 -1.80
C GLY A 369 -5.34 -5.56 -1.76
N ALA A 370 -5.94 -5.57 -0.57
CA ALA A 370 -7.31 -5.15 -0.34
C ALA A 370 -7.43 -3.62 -0.28
N GLN A 371 -8.66 -3.13 -0.14
CA GLN A 371 -8.94 -1.73 0.13
C GLN A 371 -9.90 -1.65 1.32
N LYS A 372 -9.68 -0.68 2.20
CA LYS A 372 -10.73 -0.21 3.11
C LYS A 372 -11.55 0.82 2.35
N VAL A 373 -12.86 0.61 2.29
CA VAL A 373 -13.79 1.40 1.48
C VAL A 373 -14.92 1.88 2.37
N ILE A 374 -15.15 3.19 2.41
CA ILE A 374 -16.40 3.76 2.92
C ILE A 374 -17.23 4.16 1.71
N HIS A 375 -18.43 3.59 1.60
CA HIS A 375 -19.43 4.00 0.63
C HIS A 375 -20.08 5.30 1.08
N VAL A 376 -20.24 6.28 0.20
CA VAL A 376 -20.76 7.59 0.58
C VAL A 376 -22.03 7.88 -0.19
N ASN A 377 -23.13 8.11 0.51
CA ASN A 377 -24.39 8.55 -0.07
C ASN A 377 -24.48 10.07 0.02
N ILE A 378 -24.47 10.75 -1.13
CA ILE A 378 -24.54 12.19 -1.23
C ILE A 378 -26.02 12.57 -1.29
N ARG A 379 -26.52 13.35 -0.35
CA ARG A 379 -27.87 13.92 -0.40
C ARG A 379 -27.91 15.08 -1.40
N SER A 380 -28.95 15.10 -2.22
CA SER A 380 -29.17 16.13 -3.23
C SER A 380 -29.24 17.52 -2.62
N ALA A 381 -28.70 18.52 -3.31
CA ALA A 381 -28.73 19.93 -2.91
C ALA A 381 -30.09 20.62 -3.21
N ASN A 382 -31.14 19.84 -3.44
CA ASN A 382 -32.51 20.33 -3.60
C ASN A 382 -32.98 21.11 -2.36
N TYR A 383 -32.87 22.44 -2.39
CA TYR A 383 -33.30 23.32 -1.31
C TYR A 383 -34.37 24.29 -1.79
N THR A 384 -35.60 24.13 -1.30
CA THR A 384 -36.73 25.01 -1.64
C THR A 384 -37.57 25.30 -0.42
N GLN A 385 -38.20 26.48 -0.41
CA GLN A 385 -39.13 26.90 0.66
C GLN A 385 -38.56 26.79 2.09
N GLY A 386 -37.24 26.96 2.24
CA GLY A 386 -36.56 26.93 3.53
C GLY A 386 -36.18 25.54 4.05
N GLY A 387 -36.22 24.50 3.21
CA GLY A 387 -35.81 23.16 3.59
C GLY A 387 -35.20 22.37 2.43
N LEU A 388 -34.34 21.40 2.79
CA LEU A 388 -33.86 20.41 1.84
C LEU A 388 -34.97 19.40 1.53
N ARG A 389 -34.96 18.84 0.31
CA ARG A 389 -35.85 17.76 -0.12
C ARG A 389 -35.82 16.62 0.91
N SER A 390 -37.00 16.23 1.37
CA SER A 390 -37.18 15.31 2.50
C SER A 390 -36.78 13.88 2.16
N GLY A 391 -37.01 13.44 0.92
CA GLY A 391 -36.60 12.11 0.42
C GLY A 391 -35.11 11.85 0.64
N GLY A 392 -34.26 12.87 0.43
CA GLY A 392 -32.81 12.76 0.58
C GLY A 392 -32.32 12.55 2.02
N ARG A 393 -33.19 12.65 3.04
CA ARG A 393 -32.80 12.34 4.44
C ARG A 393 -32.41 10.88 4.63
N VAL A 394 -32.83 9.99 3.72
CA VAL A 394 -32.50 8.55 3.78
C VAL A 394 -31.01 8.29 3.88
N VAL A 395 -30.15 9.17 3.33
CA VAL A 395 -28.70 8.99 3.43
C VAL A 395 -28.23 8.89 4.88
N TYR A 396 -28.93 9.56 5.81
CA TYR A 396 -28.61 9.55 7.24
C TYR A 396 -29.52 8.62 8.04
N THR A 397 -30.81 8.56 7.69
CA THR A 397 -31.82 7.88 8.52
C THR A 397 -31.99 6.42 8.17
N VAL A 398 -31.53 5.98 6.99
CA VAL A 398 -31.68 4.62 6.48
C VAL A 398 -30.34 4.03 6.04
N LEU A 399 -29.57 4.78 5.24
CA LEU A 399 -28.38 4.25 4.56
C LEU A 399 -27.11 4.30 5.41
N ARG A 400 -26.88 5.40 6.15
CA ARG A 400 -25.69 5.51 7.01
C ARG A 400 -25.63 4.40 8.06
N GLY A 401 -24.46 3.80 8.18
CA GLY A 401 -24.09 2.75 9.13
C GLY A 401 -22.64 2.34 8.88
N LYS A 402 -22.27 1.13 9.30
CA LYS A 402 -20.95 0.55 9.04
C LYS A 402 -20.52 0.60 7.57
N ASP A 403 -19.31 1.09 7.34
CA ASP A 403 -18.69 1.28 6.02
C ASP A 403 -19.55 2.13 5.05
N THR A 404 -20.53 2.88 5.58
CA THR A 404 -21.50 3.63 4.77
C THR A 404 -21.80 4.99 5.39
N ALA A 405 -21.29 6.04 4.76
CA ALA A 405 -21.48 7.42 5.16
C ALA A 405 -22.64 8.12 4.43
N GLY A 406 -23.07 9.25 4.99
CA GLY A 406 -23.96 10.20 4.36
C GLY A 406 -23.34 11.60 4.34
N VAL A 407 -23.47 12.34 3.24
CA VAL A 407 -22.97 13.72 3.16
C VAL A 407 -23.98 14.64 2.48
N THR A 408 -23.96 15.92 2.82
CA THR A 408 -24.78 16.96 2.16
C THR A 408 -23.93 18.21 1.98
N GLN A 409 -24.06 18.87 0.83
CA GLN A 409 -23.53 20.21 0.58
C GLN A 409 -24.59 20.97 -0.24
N TYR A 410 -24.93 22.19 0.15
CA TYR A 410 -25.94 22.98 -0.56
C TYR A 410 -25.75 24.47 -0.33
N ASP A 411 -26.25 25.29 -1.25
CA ASP A 411 -26.33 26.74 -1.11
C ASP A 411 -27.77 27.17 -0.81
N SER A 412 -28.04 27.51 0.45
CA SER A 412 -29.39 27.98 0.85
C SER A 412 -29.85 29.28 0.18
N ALA A 413 -28.96 30.03 -0.47
CA ALA A 413 -29.24 31.30 -1.13
C ALA A 413 -29.47 31.15 -2.65
N HIS A 414 -29.33 29.95 -3.21
CA HIS A 414 -29.56 29.73 -4.64
C HIS A 414 -31.03 30.03 -5.02
N SER A 415 -31.26 30.40 -6.27
CA SER A 415 -32.62 30.60 -6.78
C SER A 415 -33.38 29.26 -6.86
N ASN A 416 -34.70 29.27 -6.64
CA ASN A 416 -35.54 28.05 -6.68
C ASN A 416 -35.52 27.33 -8.04
N ASN A 417 -35.13 28.00 -9.14
CA ASN A 417 -34.96 27.35 -10.45
C ASN A 417 -33.83 26.32 -10.47
N MET A 418 -32.89 26.39 -9.52
CA MET A 418 -31.81 25.41 -9.38
C MET A 418 -32.29 24.09 -8.81
N ASP A 419 -33.50 24.02 -8.24
CA ASP A 419 -34.00 22.81 -7.61
C ASP A 419 -34.01 21.62 -8.58
N SER A 420 -34.56 21.78 -9.78
CA SER A 420 -34.51 20.71 -10.78
C SER A 420 -33.08 20.33 -11.20
N LEU A 421 -32.15 21.29 -11.24
CA LEU A 421 -30.76 21.06 -11.65
C LEU A 421 -29.89 20.44 -10.53
N ASN A 422 -30.29 20.63 -9.28
CA ASN A 422 -29.65 20.07 -8.09
C ASN A 422 -30.13 18.65 -7.76
N SER A 423 -31.04 18.10 -8.60
CA SER A 423 -31.47 16.71 -8.53
C SER A 423 -30.40 15.82 -9.14
N PHE A 424 -30.10 14.68 -8.53
CA PHE A 424 -29.02 13.81 -8.99
C PHE A 424 -29.31 13.04 -10.28
N GLY A 425 -30.56 12.98 -10.76
CA GLY A 425 -30.83 12.61 -12.16
C GLY A 425 -30.17 13.53 -13.21
N ASN A 426 -29.54 14.63 -12.79
CA ASN A 426 -28.74 15.54 -13.62
C ASN A 426 -27.22 15.47 -13.34
N THR A 427 -26.75 14.49 -12.57
CA THR A 427 -25.33 14.26 -12.27
C THR A 427 -24.98 12.82 -12.60
N GLU A 428 -24.06 12.63 -13.53
CA GLU A 428 -23.70 11.31 -14.04
C GLU A 428 -22.19 11.20 -14.20
N THR A 429 -21.67 9.97 -14.18
CA THR A 429 -20.24 9.70 -14.35
C THR A 429 -20.02 8.83 -15.57
N ILE A 430 -19.18 9.30 -16.49
CA ILE A 430 -18.77 8.48 -17.63
C ILE A 430 -17.86 7.33 -17.14
N PRO A 431 -17.92 6.15 -17.77
CA PRO A 431 -16.95 5.09 -17.49
C PRO A 431 -15.52 5.50 -17.85
N PRO A 432 -14.49 4.77 -17.38
CA PRO A 432 -13.10 5.00 -17.71
C PRO A 432 -12.92 5.17 -19.21
N TYR A 433 -12.31 6.30 -19.57
CA TYR A 433 -12.13 6.71 -20.95
C TYR A 433 -10.78 7.40 -21.11
N ALA A 434 -10.07 7.11 -22.18
CA ALA A 434 -8.84 7.79 -22.55
C ALA A 434 -9.11 8.83 -23.64
N HIS A 435 -8.70 10.08 -23.41
CA HIS A 435 -8.79 11.15 -24.41
C HIS A 435 -7.43 11.78 -24.65
N GLY A 436 -6.77 11.40 -25.75
CA GLY A 436 -5.50 12.01 -26.14
C GLY A 436 -4.24 11.36 -25.55
N GLY A 437 -4.36 10.17 -24.93
CA GLY A 437 -3.24 9.42 -24.35
C GLY A 437 -3.19 9.65 -22.85
#